data_AF-A0A078A2G8-F1
#
_entry.id   AF-A0A078A2G8-F1
#
_cell.length_a   1.000
_cell.length_b   1.000
_cell.length_c   1.000
_cell.angle_alpha   90.00
_cell.angle_beta   90.00
_cell.angle_gamma   90.00
#
_symmetry.space_group_name_H-M   'P 1'
#
loop_
_entity.id
_entity.type
_entity.pdbx_description
1 polymer ?
#
loop_
_entity_poly.entity_id
_entity_poly.type
_entity_poly.pdbx_seq_one_letter_code
_entity_poly.pdbx_strand_id
1 'polypeptide(L)'
;MKLFFFLRIYDGFSFLVQMMAGVFKDLKYFLLFFIIFILQFGMIFLVLFKAQQIDEYNGVNKLAYFLMAFRISSGDFQLDDYHSQTDGLVIFTWIIWLIAVLTLNVVFMNFIIAVISESYERVMQKLVAESFRVKANMIKSMMLGNGKDLSKI
;
A
#
# COMPACT_ATOMS: atom_id res chain seq x y z
N MET A 1 -16.06 -4.29 -4.16
CA MET A 1 -16.65 -4.23 -2.79
C MET A 1 -17.88 -5.14 -2.55
N LYS A 2 -18.52 -5.77 -3.55
CA LYS A 2 -19.56 -6.82 -3.31
C LYS A 2 -19.01 -8.25 -3.29
N LEU A 3 -17.94 -8.53 -4.05
CA LEU A 3 -17.32 -9.86 -4.14
C LEU A 3 -16.73 -10.36 -2.80
N PHE A 4 -16.04 -9.49 -2.05
CA PHE A 4 -15.48 -9.83 -0.73
C PHE A 4 -16.54 -10.16 0.32
N PHE A 5 -17.77 -9.68 0.15
CA PHE A 5 -18.88 -10.00 1.05
C PHE A 5 -19.35 -11.45 0.85
N PHE A 6 -19.39 -11.93 -0.40
CA PHE A 6 -19.71 -13.33 -0.73
C PHE A 6 -18.63 -14.30 -0.25
N LEU A 7 -17.35 -13.90 -0.26
CA LEU A 7 -16.23 -14.71 0.25
C LEU A 7 -16.24 -14.86 1.78
N ARG A 8 -16.95 -13.98 2.51
CA ARG A 8 -17.07 -14.04 3.97
C ARG A 8 -17.91 -15.21 4.49
N ILE A 9 -18.69 -15.84 3.61
CA ILE A 9 -19.50 -17.03 3.92
C ILE A 9 -18.64 -18.28 4.13
N TYR A 10 -17.44 -18.32 3.53
CA TYR A 10 -16.49 -19.41 3.76
C TYR A 10 -15.51 -19.02 4.87
N ASP A 11 -15.50 -19.78 5.97
CA ASP A 11 -14.77 -19.44 7.20
C ASP A 11 -13.27 -19.14 6.98
N GLY A 12 -12.59 -19.88 6.10
CA GLY A 12 -11.19 -19.62 5.74
C GLY A 12 -10.97 -18.31 4.96
N PHE A 13 -11.90 -17.96 4.08
CA PHE A 13 -11.85 -16.71 3.30
C PHE A 13 -12.26 -15.49 4.14
N SER A 14 -13.19 -15.66 5.08
CA SER A 14 -13.60 -14.61 6.02
C SER A 14 -12.41 -14.08 6.83
N PHE A 15 -11.51 -14.97 7.24
CA PHE A 15 -10.28 -14.63 7.93
C PHE A 15 -9.34 -13.79 7.04
N LEU A 16 -9.07 -14.24 5.81
CA LEU A 16 -8.23 -13.52 4.85
C LEU A 16 -8.77 -12.11 4.53
N VAL A 17 -10.10 -11.99 4.36
CA VAL A 17 -10.74 -10.70 4.07
C VAL A 17 -10.61 -9.73 5.25
N GLN A 18 -10.74 -10.21 6.50
CA GLN A 18 -10.58 -9.38 7.69
C GLN A 18 -9.14 -8.89 7.86
N MET A 19 -8.17 -9.75 7.56
CA MET A 19 -6.75 -9.44 7.57
C MET A 19 -6.41 -8.37 6.52
N MET A 20 -6.83 -8.58 5.27
CA MET A 20 -6.64 -7.60 4.19
C MET A 20 -7.27 -6.25 4.53
N ALA A 21 -8.51 -6.24 5.04
CA ALA A 21 -9.19 -4.99 5.41
C ALA A 21 -8.45 -4.20 6.51
N GLY A 22 -7.85 -4.91 7.49
CA GLY A 22 -7.01 -4.29 8.51
C GLY A 22 -5.74 -3.66 7.92
N VAL A 23 -5.04 -4.39 7.06
CA VAL A 23 -3.84 -3.89 6.37
C VAL A 23 -4.15 -2.67 5.51
N PHE A 24 -5.24 -2.68 4.73
CA PHE A 24 -5.65 -1.53 3.91
C PHE A 24 -5.91 -0.27 4.75
N LYS A 25 -6.38 -0.41 5.99
CA LYS A 25 -6.61 0.73 6.89
C LYS A 25 -5.29 1.38 7.31
N ASP A 26 -4.29 0.57 7.64
CA ASP A 26 -2.96 1.06 8.04
C ASP A 26 -2.20 1.62 6.83
N LEU A 27 -2.32 0.96 5.67
CA LEU A 27 -1.70 1.37 4.41
C LEU A 27 -2.23 2.71 3.88
N LYS A 28 -3.48 3.11 4.20
CA LYS A 28 -4.09 4.35 3.72
C LYS A 28 -3.26 5.60 4.06
N TYR A 29 -2.79 5.70 5.30
CA TYR A 29 -1.99 6.86 5.73
C TYR A 29 -0.65 6.91 5.02
N PHE A 30 -0.04 5.74 4.84
CA PHE A 30 1.18 5.61 4.08
C PHE A 30 0.99 5.99 2.59
N LEU A 31 -0.07 5.50 1.93
CA LEU A 31 -0.34 5.82 0.53
C LEU A 31 -0.55 7.32 0.32
N LEU A 32 -1.19 8.01 1.26
CA LEU A 32 -1.36 9.47 1.17
C LEU A 32 0.00 10.17 1.22
N PHE A 33 0.88 9.76 2.13
CA PHE A 33 2.25 10.27 2.21
C PHE A 33 3.06 9.94 0.95
N PHE A 34 2.92 8.73 0.41
CA PHE A 34 3.58 8.30 -0.83
C PHE A 34 3.14 9.13 -2.05
N ILE A 35 1.85 9.47 -2.16
CA ILE A 35 1.34 10.35 -3.23
C ILE A 35 1.96 11.74 -3.14
N ILE A 36 2.15 12.29 -1.94
CA ILE A 36 2.83 13.59 -1.75
C ILE A 36 4.27 13.51 -2.28
N PHE A 37 4.99 12.42 -2.01
CA PHE A 37 6.34 12.20 -2.53
C PHE A 37 6.38 12.07 -4.05
N ILE A 38 5.44 11.34 -4.66
CA ILE A 38 5.34 11.24 -6.12
C ILE A 38 5.09 12.64 -6.73
N LEU A 39 4.21 13.44 -6.13
CA LEU A 39 3.96 14.81 -6.58
C LEU A 39 5.21 15.69 -6.45
N GLN A 40 5.95 15.58 -5.35
CA GLN A 40 7.18 16.34 -5.13
C GLN A 40 8.26 15.98 -6.17
N PHE A 41 8.53 14.70 -6.39
CA PHE A 41 9.47 14.25 -7.41
C PHE A 41 9.00 14.59 -8.82
N GLY A 42 7.70 14.46 -9.11
CA GLY A 42 7.11 14.90 -10.38
C GLY A 42 7.31 16.40 -10.66
N MET A 43 7.23 17.24 -9.62
CA MET A 43 7.53 18.67 -9.74
C MET A 43 9.02 18.95 -9.95
N ILE A 44 9.91 18.19 -9.29
CA ILE A 44 11.37 18.28 -9.52
C ILE A 44 11.68 17.92 -10.98
N PHE A 45 11.13 16.82 -11.49
CA PHE A 45 11.28 16.43 -12.89
C PHE A 45 10.68 17.48 -13.83
N LEU A 46 9.51 18.04 -13.54
CA LEU A 46 8.92 19.11 -14.35
C LEU A 46 9.86 20.32 -14.46
N VAL A 47 10.46 20.75 -13.36
CA VAL A 47 11.40 21.88 -13.36
C VAL A 47 12.70 21.54 -14.09
N LEU A 48 13.17 20.31 -13.94
CA LEU A 48 14.42 19.85 -14.53
C LEU A 48 14.29 19.64 -16.05
N PHE A 49 13.12 19.20 -16.53
CA PHE A 49 12.79 19.00 -17.93
C PHE A 49 12.02 20.18 -18.57
N LYS A 50 11.95 21.35 -17.91
CA LYS A 50 11.34 22.59 -18.46
C LYS A 50 12.09 23.05 -19.72
N ALA A 51 11.83 22.43 -20.88
CA ALA A 51 12.04 22.97 -22.24
C ALA A 51 12.01 21.92 -23.37
N GLN A 52 11.85 20.61 -23.12
CA GLN A 52 11.75 19.63 -24.21
C GLN A 52 10.35 19.00 -24.21
N GLN A 53 9.60 19.23 -25.31
CA GLN A 53 8.40 18.45 -25.59
C GLN A 53 8.85 17.02 -25.83
N ILE A 54 8.52 16.15 -24.88
CA ILE A 54 8.76 14.72 -25.03
C ILE A 54 7.68 14.23 -25.99
N ASP A 55 8.09 13.83 -27.19
CA ASP A 55 7.16 13.49 -28.28
C ASP A 55 6.20 12.35 -27.91
N GLU A 56 6.64 11.46 -27.02
CA GLU A 56 5.87 10.31 -26.51
C GLU A 56 4.66 10.72 -25.64
N TYR A 57 4.59 11.97 -25.18
CA TYR A 57 3.52 12.48 -24.30
C TYR A 57 2.90 13.81 -24.76
N ASN A 58 2.87 14.05 -26.07
CA ASN A 58 2.40 15.27 -26.73
C ASN A 58 0.97 15.75 -26.35
N GLY A 59 0.15 14.94 -25.66
CA GLY A 59 -1.20 15.30 -25.25
C GLY A 59 -1.36 15.79 -23.80
N VAL A 60 -0.38 15.59 -22.91
CA VAL A 60 -0.60 15.73 -21.46
C VAL A 60 0.58 16.41 -20.75
N ASN A 61 0.98 17.57 -21.25
CA ASN A 61 2.26 18.24 -20.94
C ASN A 61 2.62 18.37 -19.43
N LYS A 62 1.65 18.43 -18.50
CA LYS A 62 1.94 18.44 -17.04
C LYS A 62 1.73 17.10 -16.33
N LEU A 63 0.78 16.28 -16.79
CA LEU A 63 0.56 14.97 -16.16
C LEU A 63 1.55 13.92 -16.67
N ALA A 64 2.20 14.14 -17.81
CA ALA A 64 3.25 13.28 -18.33
C ALA A 64 4.39 13.10 -17.32
N TYR A 65 4.88 14.19 -16.74
CA TYR A 65 5.92 14.15 -15.70
C TYR A 65 5.45 13.50 -14.40
N PHE A 66 4.16 13.64 -14.08
CA PHE A 66 3.57 12.93 -12.95
C PHE A 66 3.47 11.42 -13.21
N LEU A 67 3.07 11.02 -14.41
CA LEU A 67 3.04 9.62 -14.85
C LEU A 67 4.46 9.03 -14.90
N MET A 68 5.46 9.81 -15.30
CA MET A 68 6.87 9.42 -15.27
C MET A 68 7.34 9.15 -13.84
N ALA A 69 7.08 10.06 -12.90
CA ALA A 69 7.40 9.85 -11.48
C ALA A 69 6.66 8.63 -10.90
N PHE A 70 5.41 8.42 -11.31
CA PHE A 70 4.62 7.24 -10.94
C PHE A 70 5.22 5.93 -11.51
N ARG A 71 5.68 5.92 -12.75
CA ARG A 71 6.37 4.78 -13.38
C ARG A 71 7.68 4.45 -12.66
N ILE A 72 8.52 5.47 -12.40
CA ILE A 72 9.75 5.31 -11.62
C ILE A 72 9.44 4.74 -10.23
N SER A 73 8.37 5.21 -9.58
CA SER A 73 7.94 4.69 -8.27
C SER A 73 7.43 3.25 -8.29
N SER A 74 6.97 2.78 -9.45
CA SER A 74 6.52 1.40 -9.66
C SER A 74 7.67 0.45 -10.04
N GLY A 75 8.88 0.98 -10.22
CA GLY A 75 10.06 0.22 -10.65
C GLY A 75 10.24 0.12 -12.16
N ASP A 76 9.48 0.91 -12.94
CA ASP A 76 9.63 1.00 -14.39
C ASP A 76 10.59 2.15 -14.75
N PHE A 77 11.76 1.79 -15.30
CA PHE A 77 12.91 2.67 -15.49
C PHE A 77 13.19 2.99 -16.96
N GLN A 78 12.18 3.43 -17.70
CA GLN A 78 12.37 3.89 -19.08
C GLN A 78 13.14 5.22 -19.09
N LEU A 79 14.31 5.25 -19.75
CA LEU A 79 15.30 6.35 -19.71
C LEU A 79 15.57 7.00 -21.07
N ASP A 80 14.78 6.67 -22.09
CA ASP A 80 15.13 6.89 -23.50
C ASP A 80 15.43 8.36 -23.85
N ASP A 81 14.84 9.33 -23.14
CA ASP A 81 15.01 10.77 -23.39
C ASP A 81 15.97 11.50 -22.42
N TYR A 82 16.66 10.79 -21.54
CA TYR A 82 17.53 11.44 -20.53
C TYR A 82 18.83 11.99 -21.15
N HIS A 83 19.23 11.43 -22.29
CA HIS A 83 20.46 11.78 -23.00
C HIS A 83 20.30 12.97 -23.96
N SER A 84 19.07 13.38 -24.31
CA SER A 84 18.82 14.47 -25.27
C SER A 84 18.88 15.88 -24.66
N GLN A 85 19.20 15.99 -23.37
CA GLN A 85 19.30 17.26 -22.66
C GLN A 85 20.67 17.92 -22.85
N THR A 86 20.74 19.24 -22.65
CA THR A 86 21.97 20.03 -22.69
C THR A 86 23.02 19.46 -21.72
N ASP A 87 24.27 19.30 -22.17
CA ASP A 87 25.34 18.53 -21.51
C ASP A 87 25.50 18.78 -20.00
N GLY A 88 25.29 20.01 -19.52
CA GLY A 88 25.39 20.34 -18.09
C GLY A 88 24.22 19.86 -17.22
N LEU A 89 23.01 19.74 -17.77
CA LEU A 89 21.80 19.32 -17.03
C LEU A 89 21.73 17.79 -16.91
N VAL A 90 22.29 17.06 -17.87
CA VAL A 90 22.31 15.59 -17.91
C VAL A 90 22.84 15.01 -16.60
N ILE A 91 23.96 15.52 -16.09
CA ILE A 91 24.57 15.02 -14.84
C ILE A 91 23.62 15.21 -13.64
N PHE A 92 22.94 16.36 -13.54
CA PHE A 92 21.96 16.61 -12.49
C PHE A 92 20.74 15.69 -12.60
N THR A 93 20.26 15.45 -13.83
CA THR A 93 19.18 14.49 -14.11
C THR A 93 19.52 13.10 -13.59
N TRP A 94 20.72 12.60 -13.88
CA TRP A 94 21.17 11.28 -13.43
C TRP A 94 21.27 11.16 -11.91
N ILE A 95 21.81 12.19 -11.24
CA ILE A 95 21.93 12.19 -9.78
C ILE A 95 20.54 12.20 -9.12
N ILE A 96 19.64 13.09 -9.58
CA ILE A 96 18.28 13.18 -9.05
C ILE A 96 17.51 11.90 -9.32
N TRP A 97 17.66 11.32 -10.51
CA TRP A 97 17.04 10.04 -10.85
C TRP A 97 17.53 8.92 -9.94
N LEU A 98 18.84 8.79 -9.71
CA LEU A 98 19.40 7.76 -8.84
C LEU A 98 18.87 7.90 -7.40
N ILE A 99 18.79 9.12 -6.88
CA ILE A 99 18.21 9.41 -5.57
C ILE A 99 16.72 9.04 -5.54
N ALA A 100 15.97 9.37 -6.59
CA ALA A 100 14.55 9.04 -6.70
C ALA A 100 14.33 7.53 -6.72
N VAL A 101 15.13 6.78 -7.48
CA VAL A 101 15.05 5.31 -7.53
C VAL A 101 15.36 4.68 -6.18
N LEU A 102 16.45 5.10 -5.52
CA LEU A 102 16.81 4.58 -4.20
C LEU A 102 15.71 4.88 -3.17
N THR A 103 15.18 6.10 -3.17
CA THR A 103 14.15 6.50 -2.21
C THR A 103 12.82 5.76 -2.48
N LEU A 104 12.31 5.82 -3.72
CA LEU A 104 11.00 5.27 -4.09
C LEU A 104 10.97 3.73 -4.13
N ASN A 105 12.03 3.09 -4.62
CA ASN A 105 12.04 1.63 -4.77
C ASN A 105 12.72 0.91 -3.61
N VAL A 106 13.80 1.45 -3.02
CA VAL A 106 14.49 0.74 -1.93
C VAL A 106 13.89 1.12 -0.59
N VAL A 107 13.77 2.42 -0.28
CA VAL A 107 13.28 2.83 1.05
C VAL A 107 11.77 2.58 1.18
N PHE A 108 10.98 3.09 0.24
CA PHE A 108 9.52 3.02 0.36
C PHE A 108 8.96 1.59 0.21
N MET A 109 9.46 0.76 -0.71
CA MET A 109 8.99 -0.64 -0.79
C MET A 109 9.31 -1.43 0.48
N ASN A 110 10.53 -1.30 1.01
CA ASN A 110 10.90 -1.97 2.25
C ASN A 110 10.07 -1.48 3.44
N PHE A 111 9.76 -0.18 3.48
CA PHE A 111 8.90 0.38 4.51
C PHE A 111 7.45 -0.14 4.39
N ILE A 112 6.89 -0.23 3.18
CA ILE A 112 5.56 -0.81 2.95
C ILE A 112 5.51 -2.24 3.46
N ILE A 113 6.52 -3.05 3.13
CA ILE A 113 6.60 -4.44 3.58
C ILE A 113 6.64 -4.52 5.10
N ALA A 114 7.42 -3.66 5.76
CA ALA A 114 7.47 -3.59 7.22
C ALA A 114 6.10 -3.23 7.84
N VAL A 115 5.44 -2.18 7.35
CA VAL A 115 4.13 -1.75 7.87
C VAL A 115 3.05 -2.80 7.63
N ILE A 116 3.04 -3.43 6.44
CA ILE A 116 2.12 -4.54 6.15
C ILE A 116 2.36 -5.70 7.11
N SER A 117 3.62 -6.05 7.37
CA SER A 117 3.97 -7.16 8.26
C SER A 117 3.51 -6.92 9.70
N GLU A 118 3.74 -5.71 10.22
CA GLU A 118 3.30 -5.32 11.56
C GLU A 118 1.75 -5.28 11.66
N SER A 119 1.08 -4.74 10.64
CA SER A 119 -0.38 -4.69 10.58
C SER A 119 -0.99 -6.10 10.49
N TYR A 120 -0.40 -6.97 9.66
CA TYR A 120 -0.79 -8.36 9.51
C TYR A 120 -0.72 -9.11 10.85
N GLU A 121 0.39 -8.97 11.58
CA GLU A 121 0.57 -9.62 12.89
C GLU A 121 -0.45 -9.12 13.92
N ARG A 122 -0.68 -7.80 13.99
CA ARG A 122 -1.70 -7.22 14.89
C ARG A 122 -3.11 -7.75 14.62
N VAL A 123 -3.52 -7.86 13.36
CA VAL A 123 -4.87 -8.33 13.01
C VAL A 123 -5.01 -9.82 13.30
N MET A 124 -3.98 -10.62 12.96
CA MET A 124 -3.91 -12.04 13.29
C MET A 124 -4.09 -12.28 14.79
N GLN A 125 -3.33 -11.57 15.65
CA GLN A 125 -3.41 -11.75 17.10
C GLN A 125 -4.81 -11.42 17.66
N LYS A 126 -5.45 -10.35 17.16
CA LYS A 126 -6.83 -10.00 17.56
C LYS A 126 -7.84 -11.09 17.16
N LEU A 127 -7.71 -11.65 15.97
CA LEU A 127 -8.60 -12.69 15.48
C LEU A 127 -8.47 -13.99 16.28
N VAL A 128 -7.23 -14.37 16.63
CA VAL A 128 -6.99 -15.53 17.51
C VAL A 128 -7.60 -15.31 18.90
N ALA A 129 -7.42 -14.13 19.49
CA ALA A 129 -8.01 -13.78 20.78
C ALA A 129 -9.55 -13.81 20.76
N GLU A 130 -10.19 -13.26 19.73
CA GLU A 130 -11.65 -13.33 19.56
C GLU A 130 -12.13 -14.77 19.37
N SER A 131 -11.41 -15.60 18.62
CA SER A 131 -11.74 -17.03 18.49
C SER A 131 -11.76 -17.75 19.84
N PHE A 132 -10.77 -17.51 20.70
CA PHE A 132 -10.75 -18.07 22.06
C PHE A 132 -11.87 -17.51 22.94
N ARG A 133 -12.16 -16.21 22.84
CA ARG A 133 -13.25 -15.57 23.58
C ARG A 133 -14.61 -16.15 23.20
N VAL A 134 -14.86 -16.36 21.91
CA VAL A 134 -16.10 -16.99 21.41
C VAL A 134 -16.23 -18.41 21.95
N LYS A 135 -15.15 -19.21 21.93
CA LYS A 135 -15.14 -20.56 22.51
C LYS A 135 -15.44 -20.57 24.02
N ALA A 136 -14.80 -19.68 24.78
CA ALA A 136 -15.04 -19.56 26.22
C ALA A 136 -16.48 -19.13 26.55
N ASN A 137 -17.04 -18.19 25.77
CA ASN A 137 -18.43 -17.78 25.91
C ASN A 137 -19.41 -18.91 25.59
N MET A 138 -19.13 -19.74 24.57
CA MET A 138 -19.94 -20.92 24.27
C MET A 138 -19.94 -21.91 25.45
N ILE A 139 -18.77 -22.23 26.00
CA ILE A 139 -18.66 -23.11 27.18
C ILE A 139 -19.43 -22.54 28.37
N LYS A 140 -19.27 -21.25 28.66
CA LYS A 140 -20.01 -20.56 29.73
C LYS A 140 -21.52 -20.67 29.53
N SER A 141 -21.99 -20.45 28.30
CA SER A 141 -23.43 -20.51 27.98
C SER A 141 -23.98 -21.93 28.16
N MET A 142 -23.21 -22.97 27.80
CA MET A 142 -23.57 -24.37 28.02
C MET A 142 -23.62 -24.72 29.51
N MET A 143 -22.62 -24.29 30.29
CA MET A 143 -22.57 -24.53 31.73
C MET A 143 -23.71 -23.84 32.49
N LEU A 144 -24.03 -22.59 32.13
CA LEU A 144 -25.16 -21.85 32.72
C LEU A 144 -26.53 -22.40 32.28
N GLY A 145 -26.62 -22.99 31.08
CA GLY A 145 -27.80 -23.70 30.63
C GLY A 145 -28.08 -24.95 31.48
N ASN A 146 -27.07 -25.80 31.67
CA ASN A 146 -27.19 -27.01 32.51
C ASN A 146 -27.46 -26.69 34.00
N GLY A 147 -26.90 -25.60 34.52
CA GLY A 147 -27.14 -25.17 35.91
C GLY A 147 -28.59 -24.73 36.20
N LYS A 148 -29.37 -24.35 35.18
CA LYS A 148 -30.79 -23.99 35.32
C LYS A 148 -31.75 -25.18 35.29
N ASP A 149 -31.35 -26.30 34.71
CA ASP A 149 -32.13 -27.55 34.75
C ASP A 149 -31.94 -28.30 36.07
N LEU A 150 -30.77 -28.20 36.69
CA LEU A 150 -30.48 -28.85 37.97
C LEU A 150 -31.12 -28.18 39.20
N SER A 151 -31.64 -26.95 39.08
CA SER A 151 -32.37 -26.27 40.17
C SER A 151 -33.90 -26.46 40.10
N LYS A 152 -34.38 -27.24 39.11
CA LYS A 152 -35.80 -27.57 38.93
C LYS A 152 -36.15 -29.03 39.28
N ILE A 153 -35.17 -29.81 39.75
CA ILE A 153 -35.34 -31.16 40.31
C ILE A 153 -35.13 -31.05 41.83
#